data_AF-A0A501PJF1-F1
#
_entry.id   AF-A0A501PJF1-F1
#
_cell.length_a   1.000
_cell.length_b   1.000
_cell.length_c   1.000
_cell.angle_alpha   90.00
_cell.angle_beta   90.00
_cell.angle_gamma   90.00
#
_symmetry.space_group_name_H-M   'P 1'
#
loop_
_entity.id
_entity.type
_entity.pdbx_description
1 polymer ?
#
loop_
_entity_poly.entity_id
_entity_poly.type
_entity_poly.pdbx_seq_one_letter_code
_entity_poly.pdbx_strand_id
1 'polypeptide(L)'
;MFDIGAMEMMVVAVIAIVVIGPRDLPKALRAMGRFWGHVRDLKETVTDQVEELISQDEMAEIRKVREQAMAAKNLAQGKIDIADQNQSKTNNKV
;
A
#
# COMPACT_ATOMS: atom_id res chain seq x y z
N MET A 1 20.91 4.47 6.56
CA MET A 1 20.27 5.15 7.70
C MET A 1 19.03 4.41 8.25
N PHE A 2 18.85 3.13 7.92
CA PHE A 2 18.13 2.14 8.72
C PHE A 2 18.82 0.80 8.45
N ASP A 3 19.97 0.58 9.07
CA ASP A 3 20.53 -0.77 9.13
C ASP A 3 19.71 -1.49 10.21
N ILE A 4 18.64 -2.17 9.80
CA ILE A 4 17.95 -3.12 10.68
C ILE A 4 18.62 -4.46 10.43
N GLY A 5 19.68 -4.70 11.18
CA GLY A 5 20.37 -5.97 11.24
C GLY A 5 19.73 -6.93 12.24
N ALA A 6 20.28 -8.14 12.30
CA ALA A 6 19.84 -9.14 13.28
C ALA A 6 20.00 -8.64 14.73
N MET A 7 20.99 -7.77 14.98
CA MET A 7 21.27 -7.25 16.31
C MET A 7 20.22 -6.21 16.76
N GLU A 8 19.84 -5.25 15.91
CA GLU A 8 18.76 -4.31 16.26
C GLU A 8 17.45 -5.04 16.51
N MET A 9 17.13 -6.06 15.71
CA MET A 9 15.93 -6.88 15.90
C MET A 9 15.93 -7.60 17.25
N MET A 10 17.09 -8.09 17.72
CA MET A 10 17.21 -8.71 19.04
C MET A 10 16.98 -7.68 20.16
N VAL A 11 17.56 -6.48 20.06
CA VAL A 11 17.36 -5.40 21.05
C VAL A 11 15.90 -5.00 21.13
N VAL A 12 15.22 -4.82 19.99
CA VAL A 12 13.79 -4.51 19.93
C VAL A 12 12.97 -5.63 20.55
N ALA A 13 13.29 -6.90 20.28
CA ALA A 13 12.60 -8.04 20.89
C ALA A 13 12.72 -8.04 22.41
N VAL A 14 13.91 -7.75 22.95
CA VAL A 14 14.12 -7.63 24.40
C VAL A 14 13.31 -6.48 24.99
N ILE A 15 13.34 -5.29 24.37
CA ILE A 15 12.57 -4.12 24.82
C ILE A 15 11.07 -4.44 24.80
N ALA A 16 10.57 -5.07 23.73
CA ALA A 16 9.18 -5.47 23.62
C ALA A 16 8.77 -6.43 24.76
N ILE A 17 9.63 -7.39 25.11
CA ILE A 17 9.41 -8.30 26.24
C ILE A 17 9.37 -7.54 27.56
N VAL A 18 10.24 -6.56 27.78
CA VAL A 18 10.30 -5.78 29.03
C VAL A 18 9.06 -4.90 29.19
N VAL A 19 8.64 -4.22 28.12
CA VAL A 19 7.51 -3.28 28.14
C VAL A 19 6.17 -4.01 28.25
N ILE A 20 5.96 -5.04 27.44
CA ILE A 20 4.68 -5.77 27.37
C ILE A 20 4.63 -6.87 28.44
N GLY A 21 5.79 -7.43 28.81
CA GLY A 21 5.91 -8.60 29.66
C GLY A 21 6.02 -9.90 28.84
N PRO A 22 6.88 -10.85 29.25
CA PRO A 22 7.12 -12.10 28.50
C PRO A 22 5.88 -13.00 28.40
N ARG A 23 4.93 -12.88 29.34
CA ARG A 23 3.68 -13.67 29.34
C ARG A 23 2.59 -13.07 28.46
N ASP A 24 2.66 -11.76 28.20
CA ASP A 24 1.62 -11.05 27.47
C ASP A 24 2.02 -10.76 26.02
N LEU A 25 3.32 -10.71 25.70
CA LEU A 25 3.81 -10.68 24.32
C LEU A 25 3.27 -11.82 23.43
N PRO A 26 3.29 -13.11 23.84
CA PRO A 26 2.71 -14.18 23.02
C PRO A 26 1.20 -14.06 22.87
N LYS A 27 0.49 -13.49 23.85
CA LYS A 27 -0.95 -13.21 23.73
C LYS A 27 -1.21 -12.06 22.75
N ALA A 28 -0.40 -11.00 22.81
CA ALA A 28 -0.47 -9.85 21.92
C ALA A 28 -0.17 -10.25 20.47
N LEU A 29 0.89 -11.04 20.24
CA LEU A 29 1.20 -11.58 18.90
C LEU A 29 0.06 -12.46 18.36
N ARG A 30 -0.57 -13.29 19.20
CA ARG A 30 -1.75 -14.09 18.79
C ARG A 30 -2.95 -13.22 18.49
N ALA A 31 -3.19 -12.17 19.27
CA ALA A 31 -4.28 -11.22 19.02
C ALA A 31 -4.06 -10.45 17.71
N MET A 32 -2.85 -9.91 17.53
CA MET A 32 -2.44 -9.20 16.32
C MET A 32 -2.47 -10.11 15.09
N GLY A 33 -2.00 -11.36 15.21
CA GLY A 33 -2.05 -12.34 14.13
C GLY A 33 -3.47 -12.70 13.72
N ARG A 34 -4.39 -12.91 14.67
CA ARG A 34 -5.82 -13.11 14.36
C ARG A 34 -6.44 -11.89 13.70
N PHE A 35 -6.11 -10.69 14.18
CA PHE A 35 -6.58 -9.45 13.57
C PHE A 35 -6.07 -9.29 12.12
N TRP A 36 -4.79 -9.57 11.89
CA TRP A 36 -4.20 -9.52 10.54
C TRP A 36 -4.80 -10.57 9.60
N GLY A 37 -5.09 -11.77 10.11
CA GLY A 37 -5.84 -12.80 9.40
C GLY A 37 -7.22 -12.31 8.99
N HIS A 38 -7.98 -11.76 9.94
CA HIS A 38 -9.29 -11.17 9.67
C HIS A 38 -9.25 -10.07 8.60
N VAL A 39 -8.25 -9.18 8.64
CA VAL A 39 -8.11 -8.13 7.62
C VAL A 39 -7.83 -8.71 6.23
N ARG A 40 -7.11 -9.85 6.15
CA ARG A 40 -6.90 -10.55 4.89
C ARG A 40 -8.19 -11.17 4.37
N ASP A 41 -8.91 -11.87 5.23
CA ASP A 41 -10.18 -12.53 4.88
C ASP A 41 -11.24 -11.49 4.48
N LEU A 42 -11.27 -10.33 5.15
CA LEU A 42 -12.18 -9.23 4.83
C LEU A 42 -11.97 -8.68 3.42
N LYS A 43 -10.74 -8.71 2.88
CA LYS A 43 -10.50 -8.28 1.48
C LYS A 43 -11.10 -9.24 0.47
N GLU A 44 -11.04 -10.54 0.73
CA GLU A 44 -11.64 -11.56 -0.12
C GLU A 44 -13.17 -11.43 -0.06
N THR A 45 -13.75 -11.43 1.13
CA THR A 45 -15.21 -11.38 1.28
C THR A 45 -15.83 -10.03 0.88
N VAL A 46 -15.15 -8.89 1.06
CA VAL A 46 -15.66 -7.58 0.61
C VAL A 46 -15.61 -7.49 -0.91
N THR A 47 -14.57 -8.02 -1.56
CA THR A 47 -14.51 -8.01 -3.03
C THR A 47 -15.62 -8.86 -3.62
N ASP A 48 -15.82 -10.07 -3.09
CA ASP A 48 -16.85 -11.00 -3.57
C ASP A 48 -18.28 -10.47 -3.34
N GLN A 49 -18.55 -9.90 -2.16
CA GLN A 49 -19.86 -9.28 -1.86
C GLN A 49 -20.09 -7.97 -2.61
N VAL A 50 -19.03 -7.20 -2.87
CA VAL A 50 -19.13 -6.00 -3.69
C VAL A 50 -19.50 -6.42 -5.12
N GLU A 51 -18.86 -7.43 -5.71
CA GLU A 51 -19.22 -7.96 -7.04
C GLU A 51 -20.70 -8.40 -7.14
N GLU A 52 -21.29 -8.91 -6.06
CA GLU A 52 -22.70 -9.34 -6.00
C GLU A 52 -23.69 -8.20 -5.72
N LEU A 53 -23.30 -7.18 -4.93
CA LEU A 53 -24.14 -6.01 -4.62
C LEU A 53 -24.04 -4.88 -5.64
N ILE A 54 -23.04 -4.94 -6.50
CA ILE A 54 -22.91 -4.11 -7.68
C ILE A 54 -24.09 -4.44 -8.63
N SER A 55 -25.22 -3.80 -8.39
CA SER A 55 -26.21 -3.56 -9.42
C SER A 55 -25.63 -2.55 -10.42
N GLN A 56 -26.04 -2.67 -11.69
CA GLN A 56 -25.45 -1.97 -12.84
C GLN A 56 -25.30 -0.43 -12.66
N ASP A 57 -26.05 0.17 -11.74
CA ASP A 57 -26.04 1.62 -11.46
C ASP A 57 -24.78 2.13 -10.72
N GLU A 58 -24.17 1.36 -9.81
CA GLU A 58 -22.94 1.82 -9.10
C GLU A 58 -21.65 1.48 -9.86
N MET A 59 -21.67 0.50 -10.79
CA MET A 59 -20.53 0.27 -11.70
C MET A 59 -20.17 1.48 -12.52
N ALA A 60 -21.18 2.25 -12.95
CA ALA A 60 -20.95 3.42 -13.78
C ALA A 60 -20.14 4.48 -13.02
N GLU A 61 -20.36 4.61 -11.71
CA GLU A 61 -19.69 5.60 -10.87
C GLU A 61 -18.26 5.15 -10.51
N ILE A 62 -18.06 3.88 -10.13
CA ILE A 62 -16.71 3.34 -9.87
C ILE A 62 -15.85 3.35 -11.14
N ARG A 63 -16.43 3.03 -12.32
CA ARG A 63 -15.72 3.13 -13.59
C ARG A 63 -15.31 4.56 -13.91
N LYS A 64 -16.20 5.54 -13.71
CA LYS A 64 -15.89 6.98 -13.90
C LYS A 64 -14.77 7.45 -12.98
N VAL A 65 -14.79 7.08 -11.69
CA VAL A 65 -13.73 7.45 -10.74
C VAL A 65 -12.40 6.82 -11.13
N ARG A 66 -12.40 5.54 -11.55
CA ARG A 66 -11.18 4.85 -12.03
C ARG A 66 -10.64 5.50 -13.31
N GLU A 67 -11.52 5.88 -14.24
CA GLU A 67 -11.16 6.52 -15.50
C GLU A 67 -10.62 7.95 -15.29
N GLN A 68 -11.21 8.73 -14.38
CA GLN A 68 -10.69 10.03 -13.96
C GLN A 68 -9.35 9.91 -13.23
N ALA A 69 -9.16 8.91 -12.37
CA ALA A 69 -7.89 8.64 -11.71
C ALA A 69 -6.79 8.22 -12.70
N MET A 70 -7.13 7.38 -13.69
CA MET A 70 -6.22 6.97 -14.76
C MET A 70 -5.88 8.15 -15.69
N ALA A 71 -6.86 8.97 -16.06
CA ALA A 71 -6.65 10.19 -16.85
C ALA A 71 -5.77 11.20 -16.09
N ALA A 72 -6.02 11.43 -14.80
CA ALA A 72 -5.18 12.28 -13.96
C ALA A 72 -3.75 11.72 -13.82
N LYS A 73 -3.61 10.40 -13.68
CA LYS A 73 -2.30 9.73 -13.65
C LYS A 73 -1.56 9.85 -14.99
N ASN A 74 -2.25 9.71 -16.12
CA ASN A 74 -1.69 9.89 -17.46
C ASN A 74 -1.35 11.35 -17.76
N LEU A 75 -2.11 12.31 -17.24
CA LEU A 75 -1.78 13.73 -17.31
C LEU A 75 -0.60 14.10 -16.41
N ALA A 76 -0.43 13.41 -15.29
CA ALA A 76 0.73 13.56 -14.40
C ALA A 76 1.98 12.90 -15.01
N GLN A 77 1.87 11.69 -15.56
CA GLN A 77 2.97 10.97 -16.21
C GLN A 77 3.35 11.58 -17.57
N GLY A 78 2.38 12.02 -18.36
CA GLY A 78 2.63 12.70 -19.63
C GLY A 78 3.35 14.05 -19.50
N LYS A 79 3.31 14.69 -18.32
CA LYS A 79 4.14 15.88 -18.04
C LYS A 79 5.58 15.53 -17.64
N ILE A 80 5.83 14.31 -17.16
CA ILE A 80 7.16 13.84 -16.74
C ILE A 80 7.96 13.39 -17.98
N ASP A 81 7.33 12.76 -18.97
CA ASP A 81 8.02 12.27 -20.17
C ASP A 81 8.36 13.39 -21.19
N ILE A 82 7.62 14.50 -21.19
CA ILE A 82 7.85 15.63 -22.13
C ILE A 82 8.97 16.56 -21.63
N ALA A 83 9.20 16.64 -20.31
CA ALA A 83 10.21 17.52 -19.73
C ALA A 83 11.66 17.00 -19.94
N ASP A 84 11.83 15.68 -20.11
CA ASP A 84 13.15 15.05 -20.24
C ASP A 84 13.70 15.10 -21.68
N GLN A 85 12.84 15.08 -22.71
CA GLN A 85 13.28 15.07 -24.11
C GLN A 85 13.73 16.43 -24.67
N ASN A 86 13.35 17.56 -24.05
CA ASN A 86 13.68 18.88 -24.61
C ASN A 86 15.11 19.35 -24.24
N GLN A 87 15.74 18.77 -23.23
CA GLN A 87 17.11 19.14 -22.85
C GLN A 87 18.18 18.50 -23.74
N SER A 88 17.96 17.31 -24.31
CA SER A 88 18.91 16.68 -25.25
C SER A 88 18.97 17.35 -26.62
N LYS A 89 17.93 18.08 -27.05
CA LYS A 89 17.91 18.71 -28.39
C LYS A 89 18.56 20.09 -28.45
N THR A 90 18.80 20.74 -27.30
CA THR A 90 19.48 22.04 -27.26
C THR A 90 21.01 21.93 -27.24
N ASN A 91 21.58 20.84 -26.71
CA ASN A 91 23.03 20.71 -26.56
C ASN A 91 23.75 20.03 -27.74
N ASN A 92 23.08 19.82 -28.88
CA ASN A 92 23.71 19.27 -30.09
C ASN A 92 23.62 20.24 -31.29
N LYS A 93 23.48 21.55 -31.04
CA LYS A 93 23.46 22.56 -32.09
C LYS A 93 24.33 23.77 -31.77
N VAL A 94 25.58 23.52 -31.37
CA VAL A 94 26.67 24.51 -31.47
C VAL A 94 27.97 23.81 -31.84
#